data_AF-A0A7X6SLN6-F1
#
_entry.id   AF-A0A7X6SLN6-F1
#
_cell.length_a   1.000
_cell.length_b   1.000
_cell.length_c   1.000
_cell.angle_alpha   90.00
_cell.angle_beta   90.00
_cell.angle_gamma   90.00
#
_symmetry.space_group_name_H-M   'P 1'
#
loop_
_entity.id
_entity.type
_entity.pdbx_description
1 polymer ?
#
loop_
_entity_poly.entity_id
_entity_poly.type
_entity_poly.pdbx_seq_one_letter_code
_entity_poly.pdbx_strand_id
1 'polypeptide(L)'
;DGIGMARAFEMEFRGQTDEAIGVQPGFFNWVDGAPAEGYRAPRLAQDGDVSTATSETSATSVSIGRKRPAPDAPIGVLTGKYGTQVLGPLVDELGRSDVRIIEVPADFFGGNVGVAGLMVGEDLQRVLSAEPEGHRYFLPDVCLSGGRFLDGLTPDDLPRPVEVIPTDGVALRRALDRLNVGATQQN
;
A
#
# COMPACT_ATOMS: atom_id res chain seq x y z
N ASP A 1 -23.05 -3.57 -1.81
CA ASP A 1 -22.63 -4.97 -1.98
C ASP A 1 -21.38 -4.99 -2.85
N GLY A 2 -20.34 -5.71 -2.45
CA GLY A 2 -18.99 -5.61 -3.06
C GLY A 2 -18.92 -6.08 -4.52
N ILE A 3 -19.93 -6.84 -4.97
CA ILE A 3 -20.05 -7.37 -6.33
C ILE A 3 -20.19 -6.26 -7.38
N GLY A 4 -20.93 -5.18 -7.09
CA GLY A 4 -21.11 -4.06 -8.02
C GLY A 4 -19.80 -3.30 -8.27
N MET A 5 -19.02 -3.08 -7.22
CA MET A 5 -17.71 -2.43 -7.30
C MET A 5 -16.70 -3.30 -8.07
N ALA A 6 -16.70 -4.62 -7.86
CA ALA A 6 -15.84 -5.53 -8.61
C ALA A 6 -16.13 -5.49 -10.11
N ARG A 7 -17.41 -5.48 -10.52
CA ARG A 7 -17.78 -5.37 -11.95
C ARG A 7 -17.38 -4.04 -12.57
N ALA A 8 -17.51 -2.93 -11.83
CA ALA A 8 -17.04 -1.63 -12.31
C ALA A 8 -15.52 -1.65 -12.55
N PHE A 9 -14.76 -2.18 -11.58
CA PHE A 9 -13.31 -2.35 -11.70
C PHE A 9 -12.93 -3.21 -12.92
N GLU A 10 -13.60 -4.34 -13.13
CA GLU A 10 -13.36 -5.21 -14.30
C GLU A 10 -13.56 -4.46 -15.63
N MET A 11 -14.64 -3.67 -15.76
CA MET A 11 -14.93 -2.90 -16.97
C MET A 11 -13.87 -1.82 -17.23
N GLU A 12 -13.48 -1.09 -16.19
CA GLU A 12 -12.41 -0.09 -16.22
C GLU A 12 -11.06 -0.69 -16.60
N PHE A 13 -10.71 -1.82 -15.99
CA PHE A 13 -9.46 -2.54 -16.25
C PHE A 13 -9.38 -3.06 -17.68
N ARG A 14 -10.51 -3.53 -18.23
CA ARG A 14 -10.62 -3.94 -19.65
C ARG A 14 -10.68 -2.76 -20.63
N GLY A 15 -10.71 -1.52 -20.14
CA GLY A 15 -10.81 -0.32 -20.97
C GLY A 15 -12.17 -0.16 -21.64
N GLN A 16 -13.22 -0.77 -21.10
CA GLN A 16 -14.60 -0.60 -21.57
C GLN A 16 -15.18 0.76 -21.13
N THR A 17 -14.53 1.41 -20.16
CA THR A 17 -14.76 2.79 -19.74
C THR A 17 -13.40 3.50 -19.57
N ASP A 18 -13.33 4.77 -19.97
CA ASP A 18 -12.12 5.61 -19.78
C ASP A 18 -12.16 6.43 -18.49
N GLU A 19 -13.35 6.56 -17.90
CA GLU A 19 -13.59 7.27 -16.64
C GLU A 19 -13.81 6.23 -15.54
N ALA A 20 -13.00 6.31 -14.48
CA ALA A 20 -13.18 5.47 -13.31
C ALA A 20 -14.41 5.94 -12.54
N ILE A 21 -15.32 5.01 -12.24
CA ILE A 21 -16.34 5.19 -11.21
C ILE A 21 -15.62 5.02 -9.87
N GLY A 22 -14.76 5.98 -9.55
CA GLY A 22 -13.87 5.92 -8.40
C GLY A 22 -14.65 5.63 -7.12
N VAL A 23 -13.96 5.09 -6.12
CA VAL A 23 -14.50 4.99 -4.78
C VAL A 23 -14.87 6.41 -4.36
N GLN A 24 -16.17 6.73 -4.30
CA GLN A 24 -16.63 7.99 -3.72
C GLN A 24 -15.97 8.06 -2.33
N PRO A 25 -15.16 9.10 -2.04
CA PRO A 25 -14.62 9.29 -0.70
C PRO A 25 -15.80 9.61 0.22
N GLY A 26 -16.51 8.56 0.64
CA GLY A 26 -17.58 8.65 1.60
C GLY A 26 -17.02 9.00 2.96
N PHE A 27 -17.89 9.58 3.78
CA PHE A 27 -17.85 9.99 5.19
C PHE A 27 -16.81 9.36 6.17
N PHE A 28 -16.19 8.23 5.86
CA PHE A 28 -15.18 7.55 6.69
C PHE A 28 -13.73 8.00 6.43
N ASN A 29 -13.49 8.95 5.51
CA ASN A 29 -12.24 9.71 5.48
C ASN A 29 -12.30 10.75 6.61
N TRP A 30 -12.01 10.28 7.82
CA TRP A 30 -12.10 10.92 9.15
C TRP A 30 -12.43 12.44 9.19
N VAL A 31 -13.50 12.78 9.92
CA VAL A 31 -13.58 14.08 10.63
C VAL A 31 -12.45 14.10 11.65
N ASP A 32 -11.70 15.20 11.71
CA ASP A 32 -10.73 15.47 12.77
C ASP A 32 -11.38 15.16 14.13
N GLY A 33 -11.07 13.99 14.69
CA GLY A 33 -11.56 13.58 15.99
C GLY A 33 -11.20 14.67 16.98
N ALA A 34 -12.20 15.10 17.75
CA ALA A 34 -12.09 16.19 18.71
C ALA A 34 -10.73 16.17 19.42
N PRO A 35 -10.06 17.33 19.55
CA PRO A 35 -8.69 17.41 20.05
C PRO A 35 -8.54 16.59 21.33
N ALA A 36 -7.45 15.81 21.42
CA ALA A 36 -7.11 15.01 22.59
C ALA A 36 -6.66 15.88 23.79
N GLU A 37 -7.26 17.06 23.97
CA GLU A 37 -7.12 17.88 25.16
C GLU A 37 -8.11 17.37 26.22
N GLY A 38 -7.59 16.65 27.20
CA GLY A 38 -8.29 16.50 28.49
C GLY A 38 -8.41 15.08 29.06
N TYR A 39 -8.03 14.02 28.33
CA TYR A 39 -8.17 12.64 28.86
C TYR A 39 -6.86 11.98 29.30
N ARG A 40 -5.86 12.76 29.71
CA ARG A 40 -4.69 12.23 30.45
C ARG A 40 -4.58 12.92 31.80
N ALA A 41 -5.02 12.23 32.85
CA ALA A 41 -4.76 12.63 34.23
C ALA A 41 -3.25 12.63 34.49
N PRO A 42 -2.65 13.73 35.00
CA PRO A 42 -1.23 13.74 35.36
C PRO A 42 -0.99 12.85 36.58
N ARG A 43 -0.10 11.86 36.46
CA ARG A 43 0.48 11.20 37.64
C ARG A 43 1.64 12.06 38.12
N LEU A 44 1.43 12.73 39.27
CA LEU A 44 2.48 13.39 40.02
C LEU A 44 3.28 12.32 40.79
N ALA A 45 4.52 12.09 40.38
CA ALA A 45 5.55 11.47 41.21
C ALA A 45 6.84 12.27 41.01
N GLN A 46 7.43 12.64 42.14
CA GLN A 46 8.48 13.64 42.29
C GLN A 46 9.88 13.13 41.89
N ASP A 47 10.75 14.10 41.56
CA ASP A 47 12.11 14.32 42.12
C ASP A 47 13.30 14.41 41.12
N GLY A 48 14.08 15.50 41.30
CA GLY A 48 15.52 15.66 40.99
C GLY A 48 15.88 15.97 39.53
N ASP A 49 16.20 17.20 39.12
CA ASP A 49 17.35 18.08 39.41
C ASP A 49 18.58 17.92 38.48
N VAL A 50 19.03 19.09 38.01
CA VAL A 50 20.31 19.51 37.40
C VAL A 50 20.78 18.97 36.04
N SER A 51 21.03 19.97 35.18
CA SER A 51 21.67 19.96 33.87
C SER A 51 23.11 19.46 33.88
N THR A 52 23.54 18.79 32.81
CA THR A 52 24.91 18.98 32.29
C THR A 52 24.93 18.76 30.79
N ALA A 53 25.45 19.76 30.08
CA ALA A 53 25.66 19.74 28.65
C ALA A 53 26.80 18.80 28.27
N THR A 54 26.60 17.98 27.25
CA THR A 54 27.66 17.53 26.35
C THR A 54 27.11 17.48 24.93
N SER A 55 27.71 18.29 24.06
CA SER A 55 27.53 18.25 22.62
C SER A 55 27.84 16.85 22.11
N GLU A 56 26.84 16.14 21.60
CA GLU A 56 27.04 14.97 20.76
C GLU A 56 26.85 15.39 19.31
N THR A 57 27.93 15.25 18.54
CA THR A 57 27.97 15.41 17.10
C THR A 57 26.98 14.42 16.49
N SER A 58 25.80 14.92 16.15
CA SER A 58 24.73 14.12 15.53
C SER A 58 25.24 13.65 14.17
N ALA A 59 25.75 12.42 14.14
CA ALA A 59 26.20 11.76 12.94
C ALA A 59 25.01 11.72 11.98
N THR A 60 25.11 12.47 10.89
CA THR A 60 24.16 12.40 9.79
C THR A 60 24.32 11.00 9.18
N SER A 61 23.48 10.07 9.61
CA SER A 61 23.40 8.74 9.02
C SER A 61 23.02 8.92 7.56
N VAL A 62 23.97 8.68 6.66
CA VAL A 62 23.71 8.62 5.23
C VAL A 62 23.00 7.28 4.99
N SER A 63 21.68 7.32 4.89
CA SER A 63 20.92 6.18 4.42
C SER A 63 21.27 5.97 2.94
N ILE A 64 21.94 4.86 2.65
CA ILE A 64 22.07 4.38 1.27
C ILE A 64 20.65 4.04 0.84
N GLY A 65 20.01 4.99 0.14
CA GLY A 65 18.63 4.84 -0.31
C GLY A 65 18.47 3.51 -1.06
N ARG A 66 17.41 2.76 -0.74
CA ARG A 66 17.11 1.49 -1.43
C ARG A 66 17.14 1.73 -2.93
N LYS A 67 17.89 0.90 -3.66
CA LYS A 67 17.94 0.95 -5.12
C LYS A 67 16.52 0.77 -5.65
N ARG A 68 16.00 1.78 -6.35
CA ARG A 68 14.68 1.70 -6.98
C ARG A 68 14.69 0.57 -8.03
N PRO A 69 13.65 -0.28 -8.07
CA PRO A 69 13.49 -1.26 -9.13
C PRO A 69 13.61 -0.64 -10.52
N ALA A 70 14.11 -1.42 -11.49
CA ALA A 70 14.08 -1.01 -12.89
C ALA A 70 12.63 -0.86 -13.36
N PRO A 71 12.35 0.00 -14.37
CA PRO A 71 10.99 0.18 -14.87
C PRO A 71 10.35 -1.16 -15.28
N ASP A 72 11.08 -2.00 -16.00
CA ASP A 72 10.71 -3.31 -16.52
C ASP A 72 10.81 -4.46 -15.50
N ALA A 73 11.07 -4.16 -14.23
CA ALA A 73 11.15 -5.19 -13.20
C ALA A 73 9.79 -5.88 -12.96
N PRO A 74 9.77 -7.18 -12.61
CA PRO A 74 8.54 -7.92 -12.33
C PRO A 74 7.69 -7.26 -11.24
N ILE A 75 6.37 -7.35 -11.41
CA ILE A 75 5.35 -6.67 -10.61
C ILE A 75 4.64 -7.67 -9.71
N GLY A 76 4.52 -7.33 -8.43
CA GLY A 76 3.58 -7.95 -7.50
C GLY A 76 2.46 -6.97 -7.15
N VAL A 77 1.20 -7.33 -7.38
CA VAL A 77 0.04 -6.54 -6.94
C VAL A 77 -0.45 -7.09 -5.61
N LEU A 78 -0.33 -6.28 -4.55
CA LEU A 78 -0.73 -6.64 -3.20
C LEU A 78 -2.23 -6.44 -3.04
N THR A 79 -2.92 -7.45 -2.55
CA THR A 79 -4.35 -7.35 -2.25
C THR A 79 -4.76 -8.37 -1.20
N GLY A 80 -5.87 -8.11 -0.49
CA GLY A 80 -6.43 -9.10 0.42
C GLY A 80 -7.19 -10.22 -0.33
N LYS A 81 -7.69 -11.19 0.45
CA LYS A 81 -8.30 -12.44 -0.06
C LYS A 81 -9.37 -12.23 -1.15
N TYR A 82 -10.32 -11.32 -0.93
CA TYR A 82 -11.38 -11.06 -1.93
C TYR A 82 -10.83 -10.44 -3.21
N GLY A 83 -9.86 -9.52 -3.09
CA GLY A 83 -9.23 -8.91 -4.25
C GLY A 83 -8.46 -9.93 -5.08
N THR A 84 -7.86 -10.94 -4.45
CA THR A 84 -7.18 -12.03 -5.18
C THR A 84 -8.15 -12.80 -6.08
N GLN A 85 -9.37 -13.05 -5.62
CA GLN A 85 -10.40 -13.75 -6.39
C GLN A 85 -10.91 -12.93 -7.59
N VAL A 86 -10.91 -11.60 -7.49
CA VAL A 86 -11.36 -10.69 -8.54
C VAL A 86 -10.24 -10.37 -9.53
N LEU A 87 -9.05 -10.05 -9.03
CA LEU A 87 -7.91 -9.60 -9.84
C LEU A 87 -7.15 -10.75 -10.49
N GLY A 88 -7.14 -11.94 -9.90
CA GLY A 88 -6.44 -13.11 -10.44
C GLY A 88 -6.81 -13.40 -11.90
N PRO A 89 -8.09 -13.63 -12.22
CA PRO A 89 -8.53 -13.87 -13.59
C PRO A 89 -8.18 -12.72 -14.56
N LEU A 90 -8.27 -11.47 -14.09
CA LEU A 90 -7.96 -10.30 -14.92
C LEU A 90 -6.47 -10.22 -15.27
N VAL A 91 -5.59 -10.54 -14.32
CA VAL A 91 -4.14 -10.56 -14.55
C VAL A 91 -3.76 -11.75 -15.43
N ASP A 92 -4.38 -12.91 -15.22
CA ASP A 92 -4.16 -14.10 -16.06
C ASP A 92 -4.58 -13.83 -17.53
N GLU A 93 -5.70 -13.14 -17.75
CA GLU A 93 -6.18 -12.72 -19.07
C GLU A 93 -5.19 -11.82 -19.83
N LEU A 94 -4.31 -11.08 -19.14
CA LEU A 94 -3.27 -10.27 -19.78
C LEU A 94 -2.19 -11.11 -20.46
N GLY A 95 -2.02 -12.38 -20.07
CA GLY A 95 -0.97 -13.25 -20.59
C GLY A 95 0.45 -12.79 -20.24
N ARG A 96 0.61 -11.97 -19.20
CA ARG A 96 1.88 -11.40 -18.75
C ARG A 96 2.49 -12.24 -17.63
N SER A 97 3.66 -12.82 -17.87
CA SER A 97 4.39 -13.60 -16.85
C SER A 97 5.16 -12.74 -15.84
N ASP A 98 5.29 -11.44 -16.10
CA ASP A 98 5.99 -10.49 -15.24
C ASP A 98 5.07 -9.84 -14.19
N VAL A 99 3.76 -10.12 -14.21
CA VAL A 99 2.78 -9.60 -13.24
C VAL A 99 2.18 -10.75 -12.46
N ARG A 100 2.15 -10.63 -11.12
CA ARG A 100 1.50 -11.61 -10.24
C ARG A 100 0.66 -10.95 -9.17
N ILE A 101 -0.43 -11.60 -8.77
CA ILE A 101 -1.20 -11.22 -7.57
C ILE A 101 -0.54 -11.83 -6.34
N ILE A 102 -0.41 -11.03 -5.28
CA ILE A 102 0.12 -11.45 -3.99
C ILE A 102 -0.98 -11.24 -2.95
N GLU A 103 -1.53 -12.34 -2.44
CA GLU A 103 -2.49 -12.30 -1.35
C GLU A 103 -1.78 -11.88 -0.05
N VAL A 104 -2.35 -10.90 0.64
CA VAL A 104 -1.96 -10.51 1.99
C VAL A 104 -3.08 -10.90 2.96
N PRO A 105 -2.91 -12.00 3.71
CA PRO A 105 -3.88 -12.39 4.73
C PRO A 105 -3.97 -11.32 5.83
N ALA A 106 -5.18 -11.01 6.27
CA ALA A 106 -5.44 -10.05 7.34
C ALA A 106 -5.27 -10.71 8.73
N ASP A 107 -4.07 -11.20 9.03
CA ASP A 107 -3.79 -11.93 10.28
C ASP A 107 -3.83 -11.00 11.49
N PHE A 108 -3.54 -9.70 11.32
CA PHE A 108 -3.72 -8.69 12.37
C PHE A 108 -5.16 -8.63 12.91
N PHE A 109 -6.15 -8.91 12.06
CA PHE A 109 -7.57 -8.99 12.43
C PHE A 109 -8.04 -10.43 12.72
N GLY A 110 -7.11 -11.36 12.93
CA GLY A 110 -7.39 -12.77 13.22
C GLY A 110 -7.74 -13.62 11.98
N GLY A 111 -7.43 -13.15 10.77
CA GLY A 111 -7.50 -13.94 9.52
C GLY A 111 -8.90 -14.22 8.96
N ASN A 112 -9.96 -13.90 9.71
CA ASN A 112 -11.35 -14.15 9.30
C ASN A 112 -11.94 -13.06 8.40
N VAL A 113 -11.24 -11.93 8.24
CA VAL A 113 -11.69 -10.80 7.41
C VAL A 113 -11.10 -10.93 6.01
N GLY A 114 -11.96 -11.06 5.00
CA GLY A 114 -11.56 -11.19 3.60
C GLY A 114 -12.08 -10.02 2.77
N VAL A 115 -11.32 -8.93 2.69
CA VAL A 115 -11.63 -7.77 1.82
C VAL A 115 -10.39 -7.42 1.00
N ALA A 116 -10.55 -6.65 -0.09
CA ALA A 116 -9.43 -6.37 -1.01
C ALA A 116 -8.37 -5.41 -0.46
N GLY A 117 -8.75 -4.49 0.43
CA GLY A 117 -7.91 -3.33 0.83
C GLY A 117 -7.67 -3.17 2.33
N LEU A 118 -8.05 -4.13 3.17
CA LEU A 118 -7.77 -4.08 4.60
C LEU A 118 -6.46 -4.81 4.87
N MET A 119 -5.34 -4.12 4.67
CA MET A 119 -3.99 -4.63 4.91
C MET A 119 -3.29 -3.65 5.83
N VAL A 120 -2.62 -4.17 6.87
CA VAL A 120 -1.81 -3.36 7.79
C VAL A 120 -0.32 -3.55 7.50
N GLY A 121 0.52 -2.69 8.06
CA GLY A 121 1.96 -2.74 7.84
C GLY A 121 2.56 -4.07 8.29
N GLU A 122 2.16 -4.61 9.44
CA GLU A 122 2.70 -5.89 9.96
C GLU A 122 2.46 -7.07 8.99
N ASP A 123 1.24 -7.22 8.47
CA ASP A 123 0.89 -8.25 7.49
C ASP A 123 1.69 -8.07 6.19
N LEU A 124 1.85 -6.82 5.75
CA LEU A 124 2.66 -6.49 4.58
C LEU A 124 4.14 -6.80 4.78
N GLN A 125 4.71 -6.52 5.96
CA GLN A 125 6.11 -6.84 6.26
C GLN A 125 6.34 -8.35 6.18
N ARG A 126 5.44 -9.15 6.77
CA ARG A 126 5.53 -10.61 6.73
C ARG A 126 5.50 -11.14 5.30
N VAL A 127 4.56 -10.69 4.49
CA VAL A 127 4.41 -11.13 3.09
C VAL A 127 5.60 -10.66 2.23
N LEU A 128 5.92 -9.36 2.27
CA LEU A 128 6.98 -8.78 1.45
C LEU A 128 8.38 -9.29 1.80
N SER A 129 8.60 -9.79 3.02
CA SER A 129 9.87 -10.41 3.42
C SER A 129 10.16 -11.71 2.65
N ALA A 130 9.12 -12.44 2.22
CA ALA A 130 9.27 -13.65 1.42
C ALA A 130 9.43 -13.35 -0.08
N GLU A 131 9.17 -12.12 -0.49
CA GLU A 131 9.16 -11.74 -1.90
C GLU A 131 10.55 -11.27 -2.41
N PRO A 132 10.85 -11.45 -3.70
CA PRO A 132 12.16 -11.12 -4.27
C PRO A 132 12.54 -9.63 -4.15
N GLU A 133 13.84 -9.35 -4.06
CA GLU A 133 14.34 -7.97 -4.14
C GLU A 133 14.28 -7.44 -5.57
N GLY A 134 14.30 -6.10 -5.72
CA GLY A 134 14.37 -5.46 -7.04
C GLY A 134 13.10 -5.57 -7.89
N HIS A 135 12.05 -6.19 -7.37
CA HIS A 135 10.71 -6.20 -7.96
C HIS A 135 9.92 -4.96 -7.54
N ARG A 136 8.87 -4.66 -8.31
CA ARG A 136 7.93 -3.57 -8.01
C ARG A 136 6.70 -4.13 -7.31
N TYR A 137 6.29 -3.51 -6.22
CA TYR A 137 5.14 -3.95 -5.45
C TYR A 137 4.09 -2.86 -5.46
N PHE A 138 2.91 -3.14 -6.01
CA PHE A 138 1.80 -2.20 -6.05
C PHE A 138 0.92 -2.39 -4.82
N LEU A 139 0.66 -1.29 -4.12
CA LEU A 139 -0.16 -1.24 -2.92
C LEU A 139 -1.40 -0.36 -3.19
N PRO A 140 -2.62 -0.85 -2.95
CA PRO A 140 -3.83 -0.03 -3.04
C PRO A 140 -3.81 1.14 -2.05
N ASP A 141 -4.16 2.34 -2.51
CA ASP A 141 -4.21 3.56 -1.69
C ASP A 141 -5.22 3.48 -0.54
N VAL A 142 -6.30 2.72 -0.69
CA VAL A 142 -7.32 2.48 0.35
C VAL A 142 -6.77 1.81 1.61
N CYS A 143 -5.56 1.24 1.56
CA CYS A 143 -4.87 0.69 2.74
C CYS A 143 -4.32 1.78 3.66
N LEU A 144 -4.28 3.03 3.19
CA LEU A 144 -3.66 4.15 3.89
C LEU A 144 -4.71 5.18 4.31
N SER A 145 -4.60 5.65 5.55
CA SER A 145 -5.28 6.83 6.05
C SER A 145 -4.24 7.88 6.40
N GLY A 146 -4.25 9.02 5.69
CA GLY A 146 -3.22 10.06 5.89
C GLY A 146 -1.79 9.58 5.65
N GLY A 147 -1.58 8.59 4.77
CA GLY A 147 -0.28 7.99 4.48
C GLY A 147 0.19 6.93 5.48
N ARG A 148 -0.67 6.50 6.42
CA ARG A 148 -0.36 5.46 7.41
C ARG A 148 -1.31 4.27 7.29
N PHE A 149 -0.80 3.10 7.62
CA PHE A 149 -1.61 1.91 7.84
C PHE A 149 -2.38 2.01 9.16
N LEU A 150 -3.38 1.14 9.35
CA LEU A 150 -4.21 1.13 10.56
C LEU A 150 -3.44 0.77 11.85
N ASP A 151 -2.30 0.10 11.73
CA ASP A 151 -1.38 -0.23 12.83
C ASP A 151 -0.35 0.89 13.10
N GLY A 152 -0.44 2.02 12.38
CA GLY A 152 0.40 3.21 12.58
C GLY A 152 1.71 3.22 11.78
N LEU A 153 2.07 2.09 11.15
CA LEU A 153 3.22 2.00 10.26
C LEU A 153 3.02 2.83 8.98
N THR A 154 4.11 3.09 8.28
CA THR A 154 4.14 3.78 6.99
C THR A 154 4.68 2.86 5.90
N PRO A 155 4.43 3.16 4.61
CA PRO A 155 5.04 2.43 3.50
C PRO A 155 6.58 2.37 3.55
N ASP A 156 7.24 3.36 4.15
CA ASP A 156 8.70 3.40 4.30
C ASP A 156 9.21 2.40 5.35
N ASP A 157 8.35 1.94 6.26
CA ASP A 157 8.69 0.93 7.27
C ASP A 157 8.69 -0.51 6.70
N LEU A 158 8.34 -0.69 5.42
CA LEU A 158 8.25 -2.01 4.79
C LEU A 158 9.62 -2.55 4.36
N PRO A 159 9.82 -3.89 4.34
CA PRO A 159 11.07 -4.53 3.92
C PRO A 159 11.31 -4.45 2.41
N ARG A 160 10.30 -4.07 1.64
CA ARG A 160 10.38 -3.84 0.19
C ARG A 160 9.73 -2.50 -0.13
N PRO A 161 10.27 -1.72 -1.09
CA PRO A 161 9.62 -0.49 -1.51
C PRO A 161 8.31 -0.83 -2.22
N VAL A 162 7.27 -0.05 -1.95
CA VAL A 162 5.94 -0.19 -2.57
C VAL A 162 5.58 1.08 -3.34
N GLU A 163 4.82 0.90 -4.41
CA GLU A 163 4.21 1.98 -5.19
C GLU A 163 2.73 2.02 -4.87
N VAL A 164 2.29 3.11 -4.23
CA VAL A 164 0.88 3.30 -3.91
C VAL A 164 0.13 3.69 -5.18
N ILE A 165 -0.91 2.93 -5.51
CA ILE A 165 -1.75 3.17 -6.69
C ILE A 165 -3.21 3.39 -6.28
N PRO A 166 -3.95 4.25 -7.00
CA PRO A 166 -5.39 4.38 -6.81
C PRO A 166 -6.12 3.05 -6.98
N THR A 167 -7.11 2.80 -6.13
CA THR A 167 -7.89 1.55 -6.12
C THR A 167 -9.01 1.59 -7.16
N ASP A 168 -8.63 1.72 -8.43
CA ASP A 168 -9.54 1.66 -9.59
C ASP A 168 -8.90 0.93 -10.78
N GLY A 169 -9.74 0.42 -11.68
CA GLY A 169 -9.30 -0.45 -12.77
C GLY A 169 -8.46 0.30 -13.82
N VAL A 170 -8.76 1.60 -14.02
CA VAL A 170 -8.05 2.47 -14.96
C VAL A 170 -6.63 2.73 -14.46
N ALA A 171 -6.47 3.03 -13.18
CA ALA A 171 -5.20 3.30 -12.53
C ALA A 171 -4.30 2.07 -12.54
N LEU A 172 -4.85 0.88 -12.22
CA LEU A 172 -4.09 -0.37 -12.29
C LEU A 172 -3.65 -0.65 -13.73
N ARG A 173 -4.55 -0.57 -14.72
CA ARG A 173 -4.20 -0.75 -16.14
C ARG A 173 -3.08 0.21 -16.56
N ARG A 174 -3.23 1.51 -16.28
CA ARG A 174 -2.22 2.53 -16.62
C ARG A 174 -0.88 2.30 -15.92
N ALA A 175 -0.89 1.78 -14.69
CA ALA A 175 0.32 1.45 -13.94
C ALA A 175 1.06 0.26 -14.58
N LEU A 176 0.33 -0.73 -15.08
CA LEU A 176 0.87 -1.87 -15.82
C LEU A 176 1.34 -1.48 -17.23
N ASP A 177 0.65 -0.55 -17.90
CA ASP A 177 0.93 -0.11 -19.29
C ASP A 177 2.08 0.89 -19.40
N ARG A 178 2.39 1.65 -18.34
CA ARG A 178 3.53 2.60 -18.30
C ARG A 178 4.89 1.95 -18.65
N LEU A 179 4.92 0.63 -18.78
CA LEU A 179 6.07 -0.18 -19.18
C LEU A 179 6.16 -0.49 -20.68
N ASN A 180 5.05 -0.46 -21.42
CA ASN A 180 5.08 -0.72 -22.86
C ASN A 180 5.69 0.44 -23.66
N VAL A 181 5.65 1.66 -23.12
CA VAL A 181 6.16 2.86 -23.80
C VAL A 181 7.70 2.93 -23.79
N GLY A 182 8.36 2.29 -22.80
CA GLY A 182 9.83 2.22 -22.72
C GLY A 182 10.48 1.23 -23.69
N ALA A 183 9.77 0.16 -24.06
CA ALA A 183 10.28 -0.87 -24.98
C ALA A 183 10.15 -0.51 -26.47
N THR A 184 9.32 0.48 -26.82
CA THR A 184 9.02 0.82 -28.22
C THR A 184 9.90 1.96 -28.78
N GLN A 185 10.80 2.53 -27.98
CA GLN A 185 11.74 3.60 -28.40
C GLN A 185 13.19 3.11 -28.60
N GLN A 186 13.39 1.90 -29.12
CA GLN A 186 14.68 1.47 -29.68
C GLN A 186 14.44 0.51 -30.85
N ASN A 187 14.03 1.04 -32.01
CA ASN A 187 14.37 0.46 -33.32
C ASN A 187 14.11 1.47 -34.45
#